data_AF-A0A952CZ90-F1
#
_entry.id   AF-A0A952CZ90-F1
#
_cell.length_a   1.000
_cell.length_b   1.000
_cell.length_c   1.000
_cell.angle_alpha   90.00
_cell.angle_beta   90.00
_cell.angle_gamma   90.00
#
_symmetry.space_group_name_H-M   'P 1'
#
loop_
_entity.id
_entity.type
_entity.pdbx_description
1 polymer ?
#
loop_
_entity_poly.entity_id
_entity_poly.type
_entity_poly.pdbx_seq_one_letter_code
_entity_poly.pdbx_strand_id
1 'polypeptide(L)'
;MSNSPFRMMERDLDLVILEELYSDTGFARWFAEKAGLGEASFRDARHSVFSIANGRRGETDVLANFDTSSGVTVVLVEDKIAAQFADKQADRYQERAKDIIESGDASQSVVLLVAPRGYLSGVPKDDPWDMRLAIEDLVEWFDSYGNFRGKWRAESLRECLAGVSFNASADKKVVYEFARNLSDYLSVDGGGFSHRPTGDKWGFSLEWRGRPSDVLLQWKNGKGKVDLTFQGKRFGDASGVQPPAGIRKWETEKSEVFSIDVSTAYYDVPFDEQTDVIDQVIDAAHRLTSIALQVVGS
;
A
#
# COMPACT_ATOMS: atom_id res chain seq x y z
N MET A 1 -4.37 16.07 -7.78
CA MET A 1 -3.74 16.90 -6.74
C MET A 1 -4.29 16.38 -5.42
N SER A 2 -3.43 16.11 -4.43
CA SER A 2 -3.85 15.70 -3.08
C SER A 2 -4.54 16.91 -2.42
N ASN A 3 -5.75 16.69 -1.91
CA ASN A 3 -6.58 17.67 -1.20
C ASN A 3 -6.32 17.67 0.31
N SER A 4 -5.62 16.65 0.85
CA SER A 4 -5.27 16.58 2.27
C SER A 4 -4.16 17.58 2.57
N PRO A 5 -4.34 18.43 3.60
CA PRO A 5 -3.33 19.41 3.99
C PRO A 5 -2.07 18.78 4.61
N PHE A 6 -2.06 17.46 4.83
CA PHE A 6 -0.92 16.73 5.40
C PHE A 6 -0.86 15.29 4.87
N ARG A 7 0.35 14.71 4.90
CA ARG A 7 0.59 13.30 4.62
C ARG A 7 0.46 12.51 5.92
N MET A 8 -0.51 11.62 5.98
CA MET A 8 -0.72 10.73 7.12
C MET A 8 0.43 9.71 7.23
N MET A 9 0.93 9.50 8.45
CA MET A 9 1.87 8.46 8.84
C MET A 9 1.18 7.41 9.73
N GLU A 10 1.86 6.31 10.04
CA GLU A 10 1.33 5.22 10.89
C GLU A 10 0.80 5.79 12.20
N ARG A 11 1.63 6.54 12.93
CA ARG A 11 1.23 7.28 14.14
C ARG A 11 -0.09 8.09 14.03
N ASP A 12 -0.38 8.68 12.88
CA ASP A 12 -1.62 9.44 12.71
C ASP A 12 -2.84 8.50 12.65
N LEU A 13 -2.68 7.30 12.08
CA LEU A 13 -3.67 6.23 12.10
C LEU A 13 -3.89 5.70 13.54
N ASP A 14 -2.83 5.47 14.32
CA ASP A 14 -2.93 5.10 15.74
C ASP A 14 -3.85 6.09 16.48
N LEU A 15 -3.59 7.40 16.28
CA LEU A 15 -4.33 8.47 16.93
C LEU A 15 -5.76 8.61 16.42
N VAL A 16 -6.02 8.35 15.13
CA VAL A 16 -7.39 8.31 14.59
C VAL A 16 -8.17 7.17 15.24
N ILE A 17 -7.61 5.97 15.33
CA ILE A 17 -8.27 4.83 15.98
C ILE A 17 -8.54 5.16 17.45
N LEU A 18 -7.54 5.69 18.16
CA LEU A 18 -7.67 6.07 19.57
C LEU A 18 -8.76 7.14 19.78
N GLU A 19 -8.78 8.21 18.97
CA GLU A 19 -9.78 9.27 19.04
C GLU A 19 -11.19 8.71 18.85
N GLU A 20 -11.39 7.87 17.81
CA GLU A 20 -12.72 7.34 17.52
C GLU A 20 -13.23 6.39 18.61
N LEU A 21 -12.35 5.57 19.22
CA LEU A 21 -12.72 4.71 20.35
C LEU A 21 -13.32 5.51 21.51
N TYR A 22 -12.80 6.72 21.77
CA TYR A 22 -13.30 7.61 22.82
C TYR A 22 -14.45 8.53 22.40
N SER A 23 -14.79 8.61 21.11
CA SER A 23 -15.67 9.65 20.56
C SER A 23 -17.18 9.43 20.76
N ASP A 24 -17.60 8.30 21.33
CA ASP A 24 -19.02 7.86 21.47
C ASP A 24 -19.85 7.99 20.17
N THR A 25 -19.21 7.76 19.04
CA THR A 25 -19.84 7.84 17.71
C THR A 25 -20.44 6.52 17.23
N GLY A 26 -20.33 5.46 18.05
CA GLY A 26 -20.61 4.08 17.65
C GLY A 26 -19.39 3.34 17.09
N PHE A 27 -18.27 4.04 16.82
CA PHE A 27 -17.05 3.43 16.30
C PHE A 27 -16.55 2.29 17.19
N ALA A 28 -16.55 2.46 18.51
CA ALA A 28 -16.01 1.43 19.40
C ALA A 28 -16.81 0.11 19.34
N ARG A 29 -18.14 0.18 19.10
CA ARG A 29 -18.96 -1.01 18.86
C ARG A 29 -18.60 -1.67 17.53
N TRP A 30 -18.54 -0.87 16.47
CA TRP A 30 -18.14 -1.35 15.14
C TRP A 30 -16.74 -1.97 15.14
N PHE A 31 -15.80 -1.36 15.85
CA PHE A 31 -14.43 -1.83 15.98
C PHE A 31 -14.36 -3.16 16.74
N ALA A 32 -15.14 -3.30 17.83
CA ALA A 32 -15.25 -4.56 18.57
C ALA A 32 -15.82 -5.70 17.70
N GLU A 33 -16.83 -5.41 16.87
CA GLU A 33 -17.37 -6.37 15.90
C GLU A 33 -16.31 -6.79 14.88
N LYS A 34 -15.56 -5.83 14.32
CA LYS A 34 -14.45 -6.10 13.40
C LYS A 34 -13.29 -6.88 14.04
N ALA A 35 -13.08 -6.72 15.34
CA ALA A 35 -12.13 -7.48 16.13
C ALA A 35 -12.68 -8.84 16.62
N GLY A 36 -13.92 -9.20 16.28
CA GLY A 36 -14.50 -10.51 16.58
C GLY A 36 -15.00 -10.67 18.03
N LEU A 37 -15.18 -9.58 18.77
CA LEU A 37 -15.58 -9.62 20.18
C LEU A 37 -17.09 -9.85 20.39
N GLY A 38 -17.91 -9.68 19.34
CA GLY A 38 -19.37 -9.73 19.45
C GLY A 38 -19.93 -8.56 20.28
N GLU A 39 -20.87 -8.83 21.19
CA GLU A 39 -21.38 -7.81 22.11
C GLU A 39 -20.32 -7.43 23.14
N ALA A 40 -19.74 -6.23 22.96
CA ALA A 40 -18.73 -5.69 23.85
C ALA A 40 -18.94 -4.20 24.10
N SER A 41 -18.60 -3.74 25.31
CA SER A 41 -18.57 -2.32 25.64
C SER A 41 -17.15 -1.82 25.80
N PHE A 42 -16.83 -0.71 25.16
CA PHE A 42 -15.53 -0.07 25.28
C PHE A 42 -15.25 0.37 26.72
N ARG A 43 -14.07 0.04 27.23
CA ARG A 43 -13.62 0.43 28.58
C ARG A 43 -12.60 1.56 28.52
N ASP A 44 -11.47 1.33 27.86
CA ASP A 44 -10.42 2.34 27.66
C ASP A 44 -9.48 1.93 26.52
N ALA A 45 -8.64 2.86 26.05
CA ALA A 45 -7.56 2.57 25.12
C ALA A 45 -6.33 3.44 25.39
N ARG A 46 -5.16 2.93 25.02
CA ARG A 46 -3.86 3.59 25.21
C ARG A 46 -3.02 3.46 23.95
N HIS A 47 -2.21 4.47 23.69
CA HIS A 47 -1.27 4.52 22.57
C HIS A 47 0.17 4.31 23.07
N SER A 48 1.02 3.67 22.27
CA SER A 48 2.44 3.38 22.59
C SER A 48 2.63 2.65 23.93
N VAL A 49 1.95 1.52 24.12
CA VAL A 49 2.10 0.72 25.34
C VAL A 49 3.37 -0.12 25.26
N PHE A 50 4.35 0.19 26.11
CA PHE A 50 5.59 -0.56 26.19
C PHE A 50 5.49 -1.69 27.21
N SER A 51 5.93 -2.88 26.83
CA SER A 51 6.10 -4.01 27.75
C SER A 51 7.40 -4.76 27.47
N ILE A 52 7.84 -5.54 28.44
CA ILE A 52 8.98 -6.46 28.30
C ILE A 52 8.41 -7.87 28.32
N ALA A 53 8.41 -8.53 27.17
CA ALA A 53 8.07 -9.94 27.03
C ALA A 53 9.35 -10.72 26.72
N ASN A 54 9.62 -11.81 27.45
CA ASN A 54 10.82 -12.65 27.26
C ASN A 54 12.16 -11.87 27.18
N GLY A 55 12.30 -10.81 27.97
CA GLY A 55 13.51 -9.97 28.00
C GLY A 55 13.68 -9.03 26.81
N ARG A 56 12.66 -8.88 25.95
CA ARG A 56 12.65 -7.94 24.81
C ARG A 56 11.60 -6.86 25.04
N ARG A 57 12.00 -5.61 24.82
CA ARG A 57 11.09 -4.46 24.86
C ARG A 57 10.30 -4.42 23.55
N GLY A 58 8.97 -4.47 23.65
CA GLY A 58 8.04 -4.28 22.55
C GLY A 58 7.16 -3.05 22.79
N GLU A 59 6.59 -2.52 21.72
CA GLU A 59 5.60 -1.45 21.73
C GLU A 59 4.33 -1.97 21.06
N THR A 60 3.18 -1.72 21.69
CA THR A 60 1.85 -1.90 21.10
C THR A 60 1.38 -0.53 20.66
N ASP A 61 1.09 -0.35 19.38
CA ASP A 61 0.69 0.93 18.79
C ASP A 61 -0.58 1.45 19.46
N VAL A 62 -1.64 0.63 19.47
CA VAL A 62 -2.88 0.88 20.24
C VAL A 62 -3.28 -0.37 21.03
N LEU A 63 -3.52 -0.20 22.33
CA LEU A 63 -4.07 -1.23 23.21
C LEU A 63 -5.45 -0.79 23.68
N ALA A 64 -6.49 -1.52 23.28
CA ALA A 64 -7.89 -1.20 23.61
C ALA A 64 -8.49 -2.29 24.50
N ASN A 65 -9.19 -1.90 25.56
CA ASN A 65 -9.84 -2.78 26.50
C ASN A 65 -11.36 -2.73 26.29
N PHE A 66 -11.98 -3.90 26.24
CA PHE A 66 -13.41 -4.06 26.11
C PHE A 66 -13.95 -4.98 27.21
N ASP A 67 -15.08 -4.62 27.77
CA ASP A 67 -15.87 -5.48 28.63
C ASP A 67 -16.73 -6.40 27.77
N THR A 68 -16.57 -7.71 27.96
CA THR A 68 -17.27 -8.79 27.25
C THR A 68 -17.93 -9.73 28.25
N SER A 69 -18.75 -10.67 27.76
CA SER A 69 -19.35 -11.72 28.61
C SER A 69 -18.32 -12.60 29.34
N SER A 70 -17.10 -12.68 28.82
CA SER A 70 -15.99 -13.47 29.40
C SER A 70 -15.08 -12.65 30.33
N GLY A 71 -15.42 -11.38 30.59
CA GLY A 71 -14.59 -10.44 31.33
C GLY A 71 -13.92 -9.43 30.41
N VAL A 72 -12.74 -8.96 30.78
CA VAL A 72 -12.00 -7.96 30.00
C VAL A 72 -11.32 -8.67 28.82
N THR A 73 -11.59 -8.21 27.61
CA THR A 73 -10.85 -8.60 26.41
C THR A 73 -9.96 -7.44 25.98
N VAL A 74 -8.66 -7.69 25.85
CA VAL A 74 -7.71 -6.71 25.33
C VAL A 74 -7.52 -6.91 23.83
N VAL A 75 -7.55 -5.83 23.05
CA VAL A 75 -7.21 -5.83 21.63
C VAL A 75 -5.88 -5.10 21.47
N LEU A 76 -4.86 -5.84 21.05
CA LEU A 76 -3.55 -5.30 20.72
C LEU A 76 -3.53 -5.02 19.22
N VAL A 77 -3.50 -3.74 18.88
CA VAL A 77 -3.50 -3.28 17.49
C VAL A 77 -2.07 -2.98 17.08
N GLU A 78 -1.66 -3.57 15.96
CA GLU A 78 -0.55 -3.08 15.14
C GLU A 78 -1.18 -2.46 13.90
N ASP A 79 -0.74 -1.27 13.51
CA ASP A 79 -1.13 -0.70 12.22
C ASP A 79 0.05 -0.42 11.29
N LYS A 80 -0.24 -0.58 9.99
CA LYS A 80 0.75 -0.51 8.92
C LYS A 80 0.14 0.20 7.73
N ILE A 81 0.76 1.29 7.31
CA ILE A 81 0.40 1.96 6.06
C ILE A 81 1.31 1.45 4.95
N ALA A 82 2.62 1.52 5.17
CA ALA A 82 3.60 1.13 4.15
C ALA A 82 4.88 0.49 4.73
N ALA A 83 5.08 0.52 6.05
CA ALA A 83 6.26 -0.09 6.65
C ALA A 83 6.23 -1.62 6.49
N GLN A 84 7.40 -2.23 6.31
CA GLN A 84 7.55 -3.68 6.41
C GLN A 84 7.44 -4.12 7.87
N PHE A 85 6.99 -5.34 8.11
CA PHE A 85 7.08 -5.95 9.43
C PHE A 85 8.53 -6.03 9.90
N ALA A 86 8.73 -5.79 11.19
CA ALA A 86 9.93 -6.27 11.85
C ALA A 86 9.88 -7.82 11.96
N ASP A 87 11.03 -8.48 11.93
CA ASP A 87 11.12 -9.96 11.99
C ASP A 87 10.26 -10.54 13.13
N LYS A 88 9.37 -11.50 12.85
CA LYS A 88 8.46 -12.14 13.84
C LYS A 88 7.55 -11.17 14.61
N GLN A 89 7.05 -10.12 13.95
CA GLN A 89 6.21 -9.12 14.62
C GLN A 89 4.92 -9.70 15.20
N ALA A 90 4.20 -10.51 14.44
CA ALA A 90 2.97 -11.16 14.89
C ALA A 90 3.22 -12.03 16.14
N ASP A 91 4.26 -12.88 16.12
CA ASP A 91 4.67 -13.70 17.27
C ASP A 91 4.90 -12.84 18.53
N ARG A 92 5.57 -11.70 18.40
CA ARG A 92 5.81 -10.79 19.54
C ARG A 92 4.53 -10.17 20.08
N TYR A 93 3.53 -9.94 19.24
CA TYR A 93 2.21 -9.49 19.71
C TYR A 93 1.50 -10.61 20.47
N GLN A 94 1.54 -11.84 19.96
CA GLN A 94 0.97 -13.00 20.62
C GLN A 94 1.62 -13.30 21.98
N GLU A 95 2.95 -13.20 22.08
CA GLU A 95 3.65 -13.34 23.35
C GLU A 95 3.19 -12.29 24.38
N ARG A 96 3.06 -11.03 23.97
CA ARG A 96 2.56 -9.96 24.85
C ARG A 96 1.11 -10.17 25.25
N ALA A 97 0.27 -10.60 24.32
CA ALA A 97 -1.12 -10.91 24.58
C ALA A 97 -1.22 -12.00 25.66
N LYS A 98 -0.42 -13.06 25.53
CA LYS A 98 -0.30 -14.13 26.52
C LYS A 98 0.15 -13.60 27.90
N ASP A 99 1.17 -12.75 27.96
CA ASP A 99 1.65 -12.17 29.24
C ASP A 99 0.54 -11.38 29.96
N ILE A 100 -0.30 -10.65 29.23
CA ILE A 100 -1.44 -9.89 29.79
C ILE A 100 -2.51 -10.84 30.38
N ILE A 101 -2.73 -12.01 29.76
CA ILE A 101 -3.64 -13.02 30.30
C ILE A 101 -3.05 -13.69 31.54
N GLU A 102 -1.76 -14.06 31.49
CA GLU A 102 -1.07 -14.73 32.60
C GLU A 102 -0.91 -13.82 33.83
N SER A 103 -0.81 -12.50 33.65
CA SER A 103 -0.82 -11.53 34.76
C SER A 103 -2.20 -11.32 35.39
N GLY A 104 -3.26 -11.76 34.71
CA GLY A 104 -4.66 -11.55 35.13
C GLY A 104 -5.21 -10.16 34.78
N ASP A 105 -4.50 -9.37 33.96
CA ASP A 105 -4.93 -8.04 33.54
C ASP A 105 -6.09 -8.09 32.51
N ALA A 106 -6.20 -9.19 31.75
CA ALA A 106 -7.34 -9.48 30.89
C ALA A 106 -7.73 -10.97 30.94
N SER A 107 -8.97 -11.26 30.58
CA SER A 107 -9.52 -12.62 30.49
C SER A 107 -9.29 -13.24 29.11
N GLN A 108 -9.30 -12.42 28.06
CA GLN A 108 -9.04 -12.81 26.67
C GLN A 108 -8.23 -11.72 25.94
N SER A 109 -7.62 -12.07 24.83
CA SER A 109 -6.84 -11.14 24.01
C SER A 109 -7.08 -11.37 22.52
N VAL A 110 -7.00 -10.31 21.73
CA VAL A 110 -7.03 -10.33 20.27
C VAL A 110 -5.86 -9.52 19.74
N VAL A 111 -5.06 -10.12 18.87
CA VAL A 111 -3.98 -9.49 18.12
C VAL A 111 -4.52 -9.09 16.74
N LEU A 112 -4.72 -7.78 16.54
CA LEU A 112 -5.36 -7.22 15.36
C LEU A 112 -4.35 -6.45 14.50
N LEU A 113 -4.28 -6.80 13.21
CA LEU A 113 -3.54 -6.01 12.22
C LEU A 113 -4.48 -5.06 11.48
N VAL A 114 -4.17 -3.76 11.50
CA VAL A 114 -4.85 -2.75 10.69
C VAL A 114 -3.91 -2.29 9.58
N ALA A 115 -4.21 -2.64 8.33
CA ALA A 115 -3.38 -2.24 7.19
C ALA A 115 -4.24 -2.08 5.94
N PRO A 116 -3.75 -1.47 4.86
CA PRO A 116 -4.56 -1.44 3.67
C PRO A 116 -4.82 -2.84 3.12
N ARG A 117 -5.92 -2.99 2.38
CA ARG A 117 -6.39 -4.30 1.87
C ARG A 117 -5.33 -5.01 1.03
N GLY A 118 -4.63 -4.28 0.15
CA GLY A 118 -3.52 -4.81 -0.65
C GLY A 118 -2.26 -5.15 0.18
N TYR A 119 -2.14 -4.64 1.40
CA TYR A 119 -1.08 -5.05 2.32
C TYR A 119 -1.48 -6.37 2.99
N LEU A 120 -2.73 -6.45 3.44
CA LEU A 120 -3.28 -7.60 4.14
C LEU A 120 -3.33 -8.87 3.27
N SER A 121 -3.51 -8.73 1.95
CA SER A 121 -3.44 -9.84 0.99
C SER A 121 -2.06 -10.50 0.95
N GLY A 122 -1.00 -9.73 1.14
CA GLY A 122 0.39 -10.20 1.15
C GLY A 122 0.83 -10.82 2.47
N VAL A 123 0.04 -10.68 3.54
CA VAL A 123 0.34 -11.30 4.83
C VAL A 123 -0.03 -12.78 4.79
N PRO A 124 0.91 -13.72 5.02
CA PRO A 124 0.64 -15.16 5.00
C PRO A 124 -0.55 -15.52 5.88
N LYS A 125 -1.43 -16.41 5.42
CA LYS A 125 -2.67 -16.78 6.16
C LYS A 125 -2.37 -17.47 7.50
N ASP A 126 -1.19 -18.07 7.62
CA ASP A 126 -0.68 -18.75 8.81
C ASP A 126 0.13 -17.85 9.73
N ASP A 127 0.35 -16.57 9.38
CA ASP A 127 0.94 -15.58 10.27
C ASP A 127 -0.03 -15.31 11.43
N PRO A 128 0.41 -15.31 12.70
CA PRO A 128 -0.47 -15.43 13.86
C PRO A 128 -1.13 -14.10 14.27
N TRP A 129 -1.83 -13.46 13.33
CA TRP A 129 -2.79 -12.39 13.59
C TRP A 129 -4.16 -13.03 13.82
N ASP A 130 -4.82 -12.71 14.93
CA ASP A 130 -6.15 -13.25 15.22
C ASP A 130 -7.18 -12.65 14.25
N MET A 131 -7.05 -11.36 13.99
CA MET A 131 -7.94 -10.59 13.12
C MET A 131 -7.16 -9.63 12.21
N ARG A 132 -7.78 -9.25 11.09
CA ARG A 132 -7.26 -8.26 10.14
C ARG A 132 -8.35 -7.27 9.79
N LEU A 133 -8.04 -5.98 9.80
CA LEU A 133 -8.97 -4.90 9.46
C LEU A 133 -8.34 -4.02 8.38
N ALA A 134 -9.05 -3.87 7.26
CA ALA A 134 -8.59 -3.02 6.16
C ALA A 134 -8.74 -1.53 6.51
N ILE A 135 -7.76 -0.69 6.17
CA ILE A 135 -7.92 0.78 6.28
C ILE A 135 -9.10 1.26 5.41
N GLU A 136 -9.37 0.58 4.31
CA GLU A 136 -10.54 0.81 3.45
C GLU A 136 -11.86 0.64 4.22
N ASP A 137 -11.92 -0.27 5.19
CA ASP A 137 -13.12 -0.43 6.03
C ASP A 137 -13.29 0.77 6.98
N LEU A 138 -12.20 1.43 7.41
CA LEU A 138 -12.26 2.69 8.16
C LEU A 138 -12.78 3.83 7.27
N VAL A 139 -12.36 3.86 5.99
CA VAL A 139 -12.89 4.82 5.00
C VAL A 139 -14.41 4.67 4.86
N GLU A 140 -14.88 3.45 4.67
CA GLU A 140 -16.32 3.14 4.56
C GLU A 140 -17.08 3.53 5.83
N TRP A 141 -16.52 3.27 7.02
CA TRP A 141 -17.09 3.71 8.28
C TRP A 141 -17.24 5.24 8.33
N PHE A 142 -16.20 5.99 7.98
CA PHE A 142 -16.23 7.45 8.00
C PHE A 142 -17.17 8.04 6.95
N ASP A 143 -17.29 7.45 5.77
CA ASP A 143 -18.24 7.87 4.74
C ASP A 143 -19.69 7.74 5.21
N SER A 144 -19.98 6.71 6.03
CA SER A 144 -21.33 6.41 6.50
C SER A 144 -21.97 7.54 7.32
N TYR A 145 -21.17 8.41 7.96
CA TYR A 145 -21.67 9.55 8.72
C TYR A 145 -22.36 10.62 7.85
N GLY A 146 -21.99 10.71 6.57
CA GLY A 146 -22.51 11.72 5.63
C GLY A 146 -22.20 13.19 5.99
N ASN A 147 -21.53 13.44 7.11
CA ASN A 147 -21.20 14.78 7.62
C ASN A 147 -19.79 15.23 7.19
N PHE A 148 -19.46 16.49 7.46
CA PHE A 148 -18.18 17.08 7.05
C PHE A 148 -16.97 16.38 7.67
N ARG A 149 -17.03 16.03 8.96
CA ARG A 149 -15.94 15.32 9.67
C ARG A 149 -15.67 13.96 9.05
N GLY A 150 -16.73 13.17 8.82
CA GLY A 150 -16.63 11.85 8.20
C GLY A 150 -16.03 11.94 6.80
N LYS A 151 -16.54 12.83 5.95
CA LYS A 151 -16.00 13.07 4.60
C LYS A 151 -14.51 13.43 4.63
N TRP A 152 -14.12 14.36 5.51
CA TRP A 152 -12.73 14.80 5.63
C TRP A 152 -11.81 13.67 6.12
N ARG A 153 -12.22 12.90 7.14
CA ARG A 153 -11.46 11.73 7.62
C ARG A 153 -11.31 10.65 6.54
N ALA A 154 -12.39 10.33 5.83
CA ALA A 154 -12.37 9.39 4.73
C ALA A 154 -11.43 9.86 3.59
N GLU A 155 -11.45 11.15 3.23
CA GLU A 155 -10.53 11.72 2.24
C GLU A 155 -9.07 11.64 2.69
N SER A 156 -8.74 11.99 3.94
CA SER A 156 -7.39 11.86 4.48
C SER A 156 -6.86 10.41 4.44
N LEU A 157 -7.71 9.43 4.77
CA LEU A 157 -7.34 8.01 4.68
C LEU A 157 -7.17 7.55 3.23
N ARG A 158 -8.04 7.96 2.29
CA ARG A 158 -7.86 7.64 0.87
C ARG A 158 -6.57 8.20 0.30
N GLU A 159 -6.16 9.40 0.72
CA GLU A 159 -4.89 9.97 0.29
C GLU A 159 -3.69 9.26 0.86
N CYS A 160 -3.80 8.79 2.11
CA CYS A 160 -2.82 7.90 2.70
C CYS A 160 -2.63 6.66 1.81
N LEU A 161 -3.74 5.98 1.48
CA LEU A 161 -3.77 4.80 0.61
C LEU A 161 -3.17 5.06 -0.78
N ALA A 162 -3.50 6.20 -1.40
CA ALA A 162 -2.94 6.58 -2.70
C ALA A 162 -1.41 6.79 -2.67
N GLY A 163 -0.85 7.12 -1.50
CA GLY A 163 0.58 7.27 -1.27
C GLY A 163 1.31 5.97 -0.90
N VAL A 164 0.59 4.87 -0.69
CA VAL A 164 1.17 3.55 -0.37
C VAL A 164 1.57 2.85 -1.67
N SER A 165 2.88 2.78 -1.91
CA SER A 165 3.43 1.83 -2.88
C SER A 165 3.51 0.47 -2.19
N PHE A 166 2.44 -0.33 -2.23
CA PHE A 166 2.40 -1.73 -1.76
C PHE A 166 3.57 -2.58 -2.28
N ASN A 167 4.04 -2.22 -3.46
CA ASN A 167 5.20 -2.79 -4.12
C ASN A 167 6.52 -2.61 -3.34
N ALA A 168 6.65 -1.58 -2.50
CA ALA A 168 7.91 -1.27 -1.82
C ALA A 168 8.23 -2.22 -0.64
N SER A 169 7.21 -2.87 -0.07
CA SER A 169 7.33 -3.82 1.05
C SER A 169 7.33 -5.29 0.63
N ALA A 170 7.03 -5.60 -0.64
CA ALA A 170 6.96 -6.97 -1.14
C ALA A 170 8.31 -7.73 -1.06
N ASP A 171 8.22 -9.04 -0.79
CA ASP A 171 9.39 -9.94 -0.81
C ASP A 171 10.00 -10.01 -2.22
N LYS A 172 11.33 -10.04 -2.30
CA LYS A 172 12.06 -10.02 -3.56
C LYS A 172 11.72 -11.22 -4.47
N LYS A 173 11.37 -12.38 -3.91
CA LYS A 173 10.94 -13.56 -4.67
C LYS A 173 9.58 -13.31 -5.34
N VAL A 174 8.64 -12.70 -4.62
CA VAL A 174 7.31 -12.35 -5.13
C VAL A 174 7.44 -11.33 -6.27
N VAL A 175 8.27 -10.29 -6.09
CA VAL A 175 8.58 -9.33 -7.15
C VAL A 175 9.18 -10.03 -8.38
N TYR A 176 10.11 -10.96 -8.17
CA TYR A 176 10.77 -11.67 -9.26
C TYR A 176 9.82 -12.61 -10.02
N GLU A 177 8.91 -13.27 -9.31
CA GLU A 177 7.86 -14.10 -9.92
C GLU A 177 6.90 -13.25 -10.75
N PHE A 178 6.44 -12.12 -10.22
CA PHE A 178 5.65 -11.15 -10.98
C PHE A 178 6.40 -10.68 -12.23
N ALA A 179 7.69 -10.33 -12.11
CA ALA A 179 8.52 -9.88 -13.23
C ALA A 179 8.70 -10.96 -14.31
N ARG A 180 8.74 -12.24 -13.91
CA ARG A 180 8.75 -13.37 -14.83
C ARG A 180 7.42 -13.51 -15.56
N ASN A 181 6.30 -13.49 -14.84
CA ASN A 181 4.97 -13.57 -15.43
C ASN A 181 4.72 -12.41 -16.41
N LEU A 182 5.17 -11.20 -16.07
CA LEU A 182 5.16 -10.06 -16.98
C LEU A 182 5.97 -10.34 -18.26
N SER A 183 7.18 -10.88 -18.14
CA SER A 183 8.00 -11.23 -19.30
C SER A 183 7.33 -12.29 -20.18
N ASP A 184 6.70 -13.29 -19.57
CA ASP A 184 5.99 -14.34 -20.29
C ASP A 184 4.76 -13.78 -21.01
N TYR A 185 3.96 -12.94 -20.33
CA TYR A 185 2.82 -12.23 -20.93
C TYR A 185 3.24 -11.37 -22.12
N LEU A 186 4.31 -10.57 -21.94
CA LEU A 186 4.81 -9.70 -23.01
C LEU A 186 5.33 -10.48 -24.23
N SER A 187 5.80 -11.72 -24.03
CA SER A 187 6.29 -12.55 -25.13
C SER A 187 5.17 -13.08 -26.03
N VAL A 188 3.94 -13.17 -25.52
CA VAL A 188 2.76 -13.68 -26.24
C VAL A 188 1.93 -12.51 -26.76
N ASP A 189 1.55 -11.58 -25.88
CA ASP A 189 0.55 -10.54 -26.16
C ASP A 189 1.09 -9.11 -25.98
N GLY A 190 2.39 -8.95 -25.70
CA GLY A 190 3.01 -7.69 -25.29
C GLY A 190 3.18 -6.60 -26.34
N GLY A 191 2.51 -6.67 -27.49
CA GLY A 191 2.55 -5.60 -28.50
C GLY A 191 3.94 -5.30 -29.08
N GLY A 192 4.91 -6.22 -28.95
CA GLY A 192 6.30 -6.01 -29.38
C GLY A 192 7.22 -5.39 -28.33
N PHE A 193 6.74 -5.26 -27.09
CA PHE A 193 7.57 -4.94 -25.94
C PHE A 193 8.18 -6.21 -25.33
N SER A 194 9.30 -6.04 -24.63
CA SER A 194 9.87 -7.08 -23.78
C SER A 194 10.37 -6.48 -22.47
N HIS A 195 10.59 -7.33 -21.48
CA HIS A 195 11.12 -6.95 -20.19
C HIS A 195 12.15 -7.99 -19.76
N ARG A 196 13.19 -7.57 -19.04
CA ARG A 196 14.12 -8.50 -18.40
C ARG A 196 13.70 -8.67 -16.94
N PRO A 197 13.26 -9.86 -16.49
CA PRO A 197 12.84 -10.07 -15.11
C PRO A 197 13.93 -9.66 -14.11
N THR A 198 13.63 -8.64 -13.31
CA THR A 198 14.46 -8.20 -12.18
C THR A 198 13.65 -8.23 -10.90
N GLY A 199 14.31 -8.26 -9.75
CA GLY A 199 13.67 -8.05 -8.45
C GLY A 199 13.55 -6.56 -8.11
N ASP A 200 13.39 -5.68 -9.10
CA ASP A 200 13.26 -4.24 -8.87
C ASP A 200 11.82 -3.90 -8.46
N LYS A 201 11.65 -3.65 -7.18
CA LYS A 201 10.36 -3.34 -6.58
C LYS A 201 9.79 -1.99 -7.03
N TRP A 202 10.62 -1.11 -7.57
CA TRP A 202 10.23 0.26 -7.94
C TRP A 202 9.66 0.36 -9.36
N GLY A 203 9.83 -0.67 -10.18
CA GLY A 203 9.29 -0.71 -11.53
C GLY A 203 10.06 -1.58 -12.50
N PHE A 204 9.56 -1.63 -13.73
CA PHE A 204 10.06 -2.48 -14.79
C PHE A 204 10.44 -1.64 -16.01
N SER A 205 11.66 -1.82 -16.51
CA SER A 205 12.05 -1.26 -17.81
C SER A 205 11.42 -2.08 -18.92
N LEU A 206 10.71 -1.40 -19.82
CA LEU A 206 10.13 -1.97 -21.02
C LEU A 206 11.04 -1.65 -22.21
N GLU A 207 11.33 -2.69 -22.99
CA GLU A 207 12.21 -2.66 -24.14
C GLU A 207 11.39 -2.82 -25.42
N TRP A 208 11.79 -2.16 -26.50
CA TRP A 208 11.25 -2.42 -27.83
C TRP A 208 12.38 -2.50 -28.85
N ARG A 209 12.11 -3.12 -29.99
CA ARG A 209 13.11 -3.31 -31.04
C ARG A 209 13.62 -1.97 -31.57
N GLY A 210 14.95 -1.78 -31.53
CA GLY A 210 15.60 -0.58 -32.04
C GLY A 210 15.59 0.61 -31.07
N ARG A 211 15.16 0.42 -29.81
CA ARG A 211 15.25 1.46 -28.77
C ARG A 211 16.69 1.95 -28.58
N PRO A 212 16.97 3.26 -28.65
CA PRO A 212 18.27 3.80 -28.25
C PRO A 212 18.53 3.60 -26.75
N SER A 213 19.78 3.34 -26.37
CA SER A 213 20.18 3.20 -24.95
C SER A 213 19.80 4.39 -24.09
N ASP A 214 19.80 5.57 -24.69
CA ASP A 214 19.62 6.88 -24.06
C ASP A 214 18.13 7.32 -24.01
N VAL A 215 17.22 6.44 -24.42
CA VAL A 215 15.76 6.64 -24.33
C VAL A 215 15.15 5.50 -23.53
N LEU A 216 14.71 5.75 -22.30
CA LEU A 216 14.18 4.72 -21.40
C LEU A 216 12.65 4.73 -21.39
N LEU A 217 12.03 3.56 -21.35
CA LEU A 217 10.60 3.40 -21.05
C LEU A 217 10.47 2.57 -19.78
N GLN A 218 9.83 3.12 -18.76
CA GLN A 218 9.79 2.53 -17.43
C GLN A 218 8.37 2.53 -16.89
N TRP A 219 7.84 1.35 -16.58
CA TRP A 219 6.66 1.23 -15.74
C TRP A 219 7.07 1.39 -14.28
N LYS A 220 6.78 2.55 -13.70
CA LYS A 220 7.03 2.83 -12.28
C LYS A 220 5.83 2.38 -11.46
N ASN A 221 5.71 1.06 -11.29
CA ASN A 221 4.52 0.41 -10.70
C ASN A 221 4.09 1.05 -9.38
N GLY A 222 5.02 1.25 -8.43
CA GLY A 222 4.72 1.91 -7.15
C GLY A 222 4.30 3.39 -7.23
N LYS A 223 4.32 4.00 -8.43
CA LYS A 223 3.88 5.38 -8.69
C LYS A 223 2.71 5.46 -9.66
N GLY A 224 2.12 4.33 -10.06
CA GLY A 224 0.97 4.28 -10.97
C GLY A 224 1.20 5.01 -12.29
N LYS A 225 2.37 4.83 -12.92
CA LYS A 225 2.70 5.54 -14.17
C LYS A 225 3.70 4.83 -15.04
N VAL A 226 3.66 5.15 -16.33
CA VAL A 226 4.70 4.79 -17.31
C VAL A 226 5.40 6.06 -17.76
N ASP A 227 6.73 6.08 -17.66
CA ASP A 227 7.57 7.22 -18.04
C ASP A 227 8.42 6.86 -19.26
N LEU A 228 8.40 7.72 -20.28
CA LEU A 228 9.40 7.77 -21.34
C LEU A 228 10.40 8.87 -21.02
N THR A 229 11.68 8.54 -20.96
CA THR A 229 12.74 9.46 -20.56
C THR A 229 13.80 9.56 -21.65
N PHE A 230 14.04 10.76 -22.16
CA PHE A 230 15.20 11.10 -22.99
C PHE A 230 16.30 11.63 -22.08
N GLN A 231 17.50 11.04 -22.17
CA GLN A 231 18.63 11.38 -21.31
C GLN A 231 19.95 11.26 -22.08
N GLY A 232 21.07 11.59 -21.43
CA GLY A 232 22.40 11.40 -22.04
C GLY A 232 22.53 12.17 -23.35
N LYS A 233 22.91 11.48 -24.43
CA LYS A 233 23.10 12.13 -25.75
C LYS A 233 21.80 12.55 -26.41
N ARG A 234 20.66 12.09 -25.91
CA ARG A 234 19.31 12.38 -26.40
C ARG A 234 18.58 13.42 -25.56
N PHE A 235 19.22 13.94 -24.50
CA PHE A 235 18.66 15.05 -23.74
C PHE A 235 18.60 16.32 -24.60
N GLY A 236 17.41 16.92 -24.70
CA GLY A 236 17.13 18.09 -25.54
C GLY A 236 16.43 17.75 -26.86
N ASP A 237 16.48 16.47 -27.29
CA ASP A 237 15.88 16.04 -28.56
C ASP A 237 14.35 16.21 -28.55
N ALA A 238 13.72 16.19 -27.37
CA ALA A 238 12.28 16.29 -27.22
C ALA A 238 11.79 17.69 -26.77
N SER A 239 12.67 18.70 -26.72
CA SER A 239 12.35 20.01 -26.12
C SER A 239 11.20 20.70 -26.86
N GLY A 240 11.17 20.61 -28.18
CA GLY A 240 10.11 21.18 -29.03
C GLY A 240 8.82 20.35 -29.11
N VAL A 241 8.78 19.15 -28.54
CA VAL A 241 7.63 18.26 -28.67
C VAL A 241 6.56 18.59 -27.64
N GLN A 242 5.35 18.89 -28.13
CA GLN A 242 4.18 19.09 -27.28
C GLN A 242 3.57 17.73 -26.89
N PRO A 243 3.27 17.49 -25.60
CA PRO A 243 2.67 16.24 -25.18
C PRO A 243 1.23 16.12 -25.72
N PRO A 244 0.85 14.96 -26.29
CA PRO A 244 -0.54 14.65 -26.60
C PRO A 244 -1.45 14.69 -25.38
N ALA A 245 -2.77 14.74 -25.61
CA ALA A 245 -3.76 14.72 -24.54
C ALA A 245 -3.56 13.51 -23.60
N GLY A 246 -3.65 13.75 -22.29
CA GLY A 246 -3.45 12.71 -21.28
C GLY A 246 -1.99 12.30 -21.05
N ILE A 247 -1.02 13.01 -21.65
CA ILE A 247 0.41 12.82 -21.40
C ILE A 247 0.95 14.09 -20.74
N ARG A 248 1.72 13.93 -19.65
CA ARG A 248 2.43 15.05 -19.02
C ARG A 248 3.87 15.07 -19.47
N LYS A 249 4.38 16.25 -19.81
CA LYS A 249 5.82 16.48 -20.07
C LYS A 249 6.42 17.30 -18.94
N TRP A 250 7.62 16.95 -18.49
CA TRP A 250 8.47 17.79 -17.65
C TRP A 250 9.94 17.50 -17.93
N GLU A 251 10.81 18.36 -17.41
CA GLU A 251 12.25 18.26 -17.60
C GLU A 251 12.95 18.33 -16.25
N THR A 252 14.06 17.64 -16.13
CA THR A 252 15.03 17.78 -15.04
C THR A 252 16.32 18.38 -15.61
N GLU A 253 17.32 18.62 -14.77
CA GLU A 253 18.64 19.08 -15.23
C GLU A 253 19.31 18.14 -16.24
N LYS A 254 18.88 16.87 -16.34
CA LYS A 254 19.55 15.83 -17.13
C LYS A 254 18.62 14.99 -17.99
N SER A 255 17.31 15.27 -17.98
CA SER A 255 16.35 14.44 -18.71
C SER A 255 15.07 15.18 -19.08
N GLU A 256 14.45 14.75 -20.18
CA GLU A 256 13.11 15.14 -20.58
C GLU A 256 12.20 13.93 -20.46
N VAL A 257 11.05 14.10 -19.81
CA VAL A 257 10.18 12.98 -19.43
C VAL A 257 8.76 13.23 -19.93
N PHE A 258 8.19 12.22 -20.57
CA PHE A 258 6.77 12.11 -20.88
C PHE A 258 6.16 11.01 -20.02
N SER A 259 4.96 11.22 -19.49
CA SER A 259 4.35 10.29 -18.54
C SER A 259 2.86 10.16 -18.71
N ILE A 260 2.38 8.93 -18.51
CA ILE A 260 0.98 8.56 -18.52
C ILE A 260 0.68 7.86 -17.20
N ASP A 261 -0.39 8.28 -16.53
CA ASP A 261 -0.89 7.60 -15.33
C ASP A 261 -1.57 6.28 -15.74
N VAL A 262 -1.31 5.23 -14.98
CA VAL A 262 -1.90 3.89 -15.13
C VAL A 262 -2.24 3.34 -13.75
N SER A 263 -3.09 2.33 -13.69
CA SER A 263 -3.31 1.58 -12.44
C SER A 263 -2.00 0.95 -11.92
N THR A 264 -1.94 0.77 -10.60
CA THR A 264 -0.86 0.04 -9.92
C THR A 264 -1.20 -1.44 -9.88
N ALA A 265 -0.25 -2.30 -10.23
CA ALA A 265 -0.35 -3.73 -9.97
C ALA A 265 0.24 -4.07 -8.61
N TYR A 266 -0.30 -5.10 -7.98
CA TYR A 266 0.09 -5.59 -6.66
C TYR A 266 0.82 -6.93 -6.81
N TYR A 267 2.05 -7.03 -6.32
CA TYR A 267 2.89 -8.22 -6.54
C TYR A 267 2.37 -9.48 -5.84
N ASP A 268 1.59 -9.33 -4.77
CA ASP A 268 0.98 -10.38 -3.96
C ASP A 268 -0.38 -10.86 -4.48
N VAL A 269 -0.96 -10.13 -5.43
CA VAL A 269 -2.16 -10.57 -6.16
C VAL A 269 -1.71 -11.37 -7.39
N PRO A 270 -2.34 -12.52 -7.71
CA PRO A 270 -2.00 -13.31 -8.89
C PRO A 270 -1.96 -12.45 -10.16
N PHE A 271 -0.97 -12.73 -11.03
CA PHE A 271 -0.71 -11.92 -12.21
C PHE A 271 -1.91 -11.92 -13.19
N ASP A 272 -2.54 -13.07 -13.35
CA ASP A 272 -3.70 -13.30 -14.23
C ASP A 272 -4.95 -12.53 -13.80
N GLU A 273 -5.09 -12.25 -12.49
CA GLU A 273 -6.19 -11.44 -11.95
C GLU A 273 -6.04 -9.93 -12.20
N GLN A 274 -4.90 -9.48 -12.73
CA GLN A 274 -4.58 -8.05 -12.91
C GLN A 274 -4.14 -7.72 -14.34
N THR A 275 -4.52 -8.55 -15.31
CA THR A 275 -4.16 -8.38 -16.73
C THR A 275 -4.67 -7.07 -17.32
N ASP A 276 -5.79 -6.54 -16.82
CA ASP A 276 -6.34 -5.23 -17.19
C ASP A 276 -5.37 -4.07 -16.87
N VAL A 277 -4.63 -4.17 -15.76
CA VAL A 277 -3.58 -3.20 -15.41
C VAL A 277 -2.40 -3.32 -16.38
N ILE A 278 -2.04 -4.55 -16.76
CA ILE A 278 -0.94 -4.79 -17.71
C ILE A 278 -1.29 -4.24 -19.09
N ASP A 279 -2.54 -4.41 -19.53
CA ASP A 279 -3.01 -3.88 -20.80
C ASP A 279 -2.98 -2.34 -20.81
N GLN A 280 -3.36 -1.68 -19.72
CA GLN A 280 -3.20 -0.22 -19.57
C GLN A 280 -1.73 0.22 -19.68
N VAL A 281 -0.80 -0.55 -19.10
CA VAL A 281 0.64 -0.29 -19.19
C VAL A 281 1.13 -0.44 -20.63
N ILE A 282 0.66 -1.46 -21.36
CA ILE A 282 1.01 -1.69 -22.77
C ILE A 282 0.46 -0.57 -23.66
N ASP A 283 -0.79 -0.14 -23.44
CA ASP A 283 -1.39 0.99 -24.15
C ASP A 283 -0.62 2.30 -23.91
N ALA A 284 -0.26 2.57 -22.66
CA ALA A 284 0.57 3.70 -22.30
C ALA A 284 1.96 3.61 -22.96
N ALA A 285 2.58 2.44 -22.96
CA ALA A 285 3.86 2.16 -23.60
C ALA A 285 3.80 2.45 -25.11
N HIS A 286 2.77 1.99 -25.82
CA HIS A 286 2.59 2.28 -27.24
C HIS A 286 2.46 3.78 -27.52
N ARG A 287 1.64 4.48 -26.75
CA ARG A 287 1.45 5.92 -26.90
C ARG A 287 2.76 6.67 -26.69
N LEU A 288 3.52 6.31 -25.67
CA LEU A 288 4.83 6.91 -25.40
C LEU A 288 5.88 6.55 -26.46
N THR A 289 5.95 5.31 -26.91
CA THR A 289 6.88 4.90 -27.97
C THR A 289 6.62 5.63 -29.28
N SER A 290 5.37 6.02 -29.59
CA SER A 290 5.08 6.86 -30.76
C SER A 290 5.81 8.22 -30.71
N ILE A 291 5.93 8.83 -29.52
CA ILE A 291 6.71 10.05 -29.29
C ILE A 291 8.20 9.77 -29.50
N ALA A 292 8.71 8.66 -28.94
CA ALA A 292 10.11 8.27 -29.14
C ALA A 292 10.45 8.09 -30.62
N LEU A 293 9.58 7.43 -31.39
CA LEU A 293 9.78 7.24 -32.82
C LEU A 293 9.69 8.54 -33.62
N GLN A 294 8.83 9.47 -33.22
CA GLN A 294 8.78 10.81 -33.83
C GLN A 294 10.06 11.61 -33.59
N VAL A 295 10.65 11.50 -32.40
CA VAL A 295 11.86 12.26 -32.00
C VAL A 295 13.14 11.63 -32.54
N VAL A 296 13.24 10.30 -32.51
CA VAL A 296 14.46 9.57 -32.86
C VAL A 296 14.49 9.16 -34.33
N GLY A 297 13.32 8.97 -34.95
CA GLY A 297 13.17 8.60 -36.35
C GLY A 297 13.26 9.77 -37.33
N SER A 298 13.26 11.00 -36.83
CA SER A 298 13.57 12.25 -37.56
C SER A 298 15.06 12.58 -37.49
#